data_AF-A0A952L2F0-F1
#
_entry.id   AF-A0A952L2F0-F1
#
_cell.length_a   1.000
_cell.length_b   1.000
_cell.length_c   1.000
_cell.angle_alpha   90.00
_cell.angle_beta   90.00
_cell.angle_gamma   90.00
#
_symmetry.space_group_name_H-M   'P 1'
#
loop_
_entity.id
_entity.type
_entity.pdbx_description
1 polymer ?
#
loop_
_entity_poly.entity_id
_entity_poly.type
_entity_poly.pdbx_seq_one_letter_code
_entity_poly.pdbx_strand_id
1 'polypeptide(L)' 'MSTDLYRPEFIDADKAREWLEGELWADGRPCPHCGVVDQSTKIGGTTARPGLYMCNACRKQFTITV' A
#
# COMPACT_ATOMS: atom_id res chain seq x y z
N MET A 1 -16.28 -3.89 -21.83
CA MET A 1 -15.54 -3.70 -20.57
C MET A 1 -16.50 -3.02 -19.61
N SER A 2 -17.23 -3.77 -18.79
CA SER A 2 -18.11 -3.19 -17.78
C SER A 2 -17.26 -2.66 -16.64
N THR A 3 -17.17 -1.34 -16.52
CA THR A 3 -16.59 -0.68 -15.35
C THR A 3 -17.63 -0.68 -14.24
N ASP A 4 -17.58 -1.68 -13.38
CA ASP A 4 -18.38 -1.75 -12.16
C ASP A 4 -17.85 -0.74 -11.12
N LEU A 5 -18.24 0.53 -11.30
CA LEU A 5 -17.90 1.66 -10.42
C LEU A 5 -18.44 1.51 -8.99
N TYR A 6 -19.28 0.51 -8.73
CA TYR A 6 -19.88 0.22 -7.42
C TYR A 6 -19.10 -0.80 -6.59
N ARG A 7 -17.94 -1.28 -7.07
CA ARG A 7 -17.11 -2.17 -6.24
C ARG A 7 -16.65 -1.42 -4.99
N PRO A 8 -16.66 -2.08 -3.81
CA PRO A 8 -16.33 -1.42 -2.53
C PRO A 8 -14.90 -0.87 -2.48
N GLU A 9 -14.00 -1.41 -3.30
CA GLU A 9 -12.64 -0.95 -3.55
C GLU A 9 -12.53 0.35 -4.37
N PHE A 10 -13.64 0.88 -4.91
CA PHE A 10 -13.69 2.24 -5.50
C PHE A 10 -14.46 3.24 -4.62
N ILE A 11 -15.08 2.76 -3.54
CA ILE A 11 -15.91 3.58 -2.63
C ILE A 11 -15.14 3.84 -1.33
N ASP A 12 -14.40 2.84 -0.86
CA ASP A 12 -13.69 2.87 0.40
C ASP A 12 -12.18 2.90 0.16
N ALA A 13 -11.52 3.95 0.66
CA ALA A 13 -10.10 4.18 0.46
C ALA A 13 -9.21 3.10 1.10
N ASP A 14 -9.67 2.44 2.16
CA ASP A 14 -8.93 1.35 2.80
C ASP A 14 -9.00 0.08 1.95
N LYS A 15 -10.18 -0.27 1.44
CA LYS A 15 -10.33 -1.43 0.53
C LYS A 15 -9.62 -1.22 -0.80
N ALA A 16 -9.68 -0.01 -1.34
CA ALA A 16 -8.93 0.36 -2.54
C ALA A 16 -7.43 0.14 -2.35
N ARG A 17 -6.92 0.53 -1.17
CA ARG A 17 -5.54 0.29 -0.80
C ARG A 17 -5.24 -1.20 -0.79
N GLU A 18 -5.97 -2.01 -0.01
CA GLU A 18 -5.73 -3.46 0.09
C GLU A 18 -5.71 -4.16 -1.28
N TRP A 19 -6.62 -3.78 -2.18
CA TRP A 19 -6.64 -4.31 -3.55
C TRP A 19 -5.40 -3.90 -4.35
N LEU A 20 -5.02 -2.62 -4.30
CA LEU A 20 -3.80 -2.12 -4.94
C LEU A 20 -2.53 -2.69 -4.31
N GLU A 21 -2.50 -2.97 -3.00
CA GLU A 21 -1.38 -3.62 -2.34
C GLU A 21 -1.17 -5.04 -2.88
N GLY A 22 -2.26 -5.76 -3.19
CA GLY A 22 -2.20 -7.07 -3.83
C GLY A 22 -1.71 -7.01 -5.28
N GLU A 23 -2.19 -6.04 -6.05
CA GLU A 23 -1.87 -5.92 -7.48
C GLU A 23 -0.47 -5.32 -7.72
N LEU A 24 -0.15 -4.18 -7.07
CA LEU A 24 1.10 -3.45 -7.31
C LEU A 24 2.32 -4.09 -6.66
N TRP A 25 2.13 -4.87 -5.60
CA TRP A 25 3.23 -5.52 -4.87
C TRP A 25 3.27 -7.03 -5.05
N ALA A 26 2.55 -7.58 -6.03
CA ALA A 26 2.59 -9.01 -6.37
C ALA A 26 4.01 -9.50 -6.68
N ASP A 27 4.76 -8.71 -7.47
CA ASP A 27 6.13 -9.02 -7.92
C ASP A 27 7.22 -8.40 -7.03
N GLY A 28 6.82 -7.80 -5.91
CA GLY A 28 7.73 -7.18 -4.95
C GLY A 28 7.34 -5.74 -4.64
N ARG A 29 7.80 -5.29 -3.48
CA ARG A 29 7.39 -4.00 -2.91
C ARG A 29 8.48 -2.93 -3.06
N PRO A 30 8.50 -2.14 -4.14
CA PRO A 30 9.48 -1.08 -4.32
C PRO A 30 9.18 0.10 -3.38
N CYS A 31 10.22 0.57 -2.68
CA CYS A 31 10.12 1.81 -1.93
C CYS A 31 10.21 3.02 -2.88
N PRO A 32 9.23 3.94 -2.90
CA PRO A 32 9.23 5.10 -3.79
C PRO A 32 10.35 6.11 -3.48
N HIS A 33 11.01 6.01 -2.32
CA HIS A 33 12.07 6.93 -1.91
C HIS A 33 13.48 6.47 -2.29
N CYS A 34 13.76 5.18 -2.22
CA CYS A 34 15.11 4.64 -2.42
C CYS A 34 15.18 3.52 -3.47
N GLY A 35 14.05 3.04 -3.98
CA GLY A 35 14.00 1.99 -4.99
C GLY A 35 14.34 0.59 -4.47
N VAL A 36 14.60 0.42 -3.16
CA VAL A 36 14.80 -0.93 -2.60
C VAL A 36 13.50 -1.72 -2.69
N VAL A 37 13.59 -2.97 -3.09
CA VAL A 37 12.45 -3.89 -3.23
C VAL A 37 12.44 -4.84 -2.03
N ASP A 38 11.26 -5.15 -1.51
CA ASP A 38 11.02 -6.13 -0.41
C ASP A 38 11.74 -5.87 0.91
N GLN A 39 12.29 -4.68 1.09
CA GLN A 39 12.84 -4.23 2.38
C GLN A 39 11.91 -3.25 3.07
N SER A 40 10.67 -3.65 3.30
CA SER A 40 9.72 -2.83 4.06
C SER A 40 8.85 -3.65 5.00
N THR A 41 8.57 -3.04 6.14
CA THR A 41 7.83 -3.64 7.26
C THR A 41 6.49 -2.93 7.38
N LYS A 42 5.40 -3.69 7.52
CA LYS A 42 4.08 -3.11 7.80
C LYS A 42 4.09 -2.51 9.21
N ILE A 43 3.83 -1.21 9.32
CA ILE A 43 3.57 -0.59 10.61
C ILE A 43 2.08 -0.79 10.90
N GLY A 44 1.81 -1.56 11.95
CA GLY A 44 0.48 -1.68 12.55
C GLY A 44 0.49 -1.08 13.95
N GLY A 45 -0.60 -0.42 14.34
CA GLY A 45 -0.78 0.09 15.69
C GLY A 45 -2.05 0.95 15.79
N THR A 46 -2.55 1.13 17.02
CA THR A 46 -3.76 1.93 17.31
C THR A 46 -3.63 3.41 16.91
N THR A 47 -2.40 3.92 16.80
CA THR A 47 -2.08 5.29 16.40
C THR A 47 -1.56 5.39 14.97
N ALA A 48 -1.21 4.28 14.34
CA ALA A 48 -0.71 4.25 12.97
C ALA A 48 -1.88 4.17 12.00
N ARG A 49 -1.82 4.96 10.92
CA ARG A 49 -2.82 4.86 9.85
C ARG A 49 -2.74 3.46 9.22
N PRO A 50 -3.88 2.82 8.92
CA PRO A 50 -3.90 1.53 8.25
C PRO A 50 -3.18 1.61 6.89
N GLY A 51 -2.44 0.55 6.54
CA GLY A 51 -1.69 0.47 5.28
C GLY A 51 -0.38 1.26 5.26
N LEU A 52 0.18 1.61 6.42
CA LEU A 52 1.47 2.27 6.51
C LEU A 52 2.61 1.24 6.49
N TYR A 53 3.60 1.48 5.65
CA TYR A 53 4.79 0.67 5.55
C TYR A 53 6.04 1.49 5.80
N MET A 54 7.03 0.89 6.42
CA MET A 54 8.32 1.51 6.67
C MET A 54 9.39 0.77 5.91
N CYS A 55 10.12 1.49 5.08
CA CYS A 55 11.29 0.94 4.41
C CYS A 55 12.43 0.75 5.42
N ASN A 56 13.01 -0.45 5.49
CA ASN A 56 14.11 -0.76 6.40
C ASN A 56 15.44 -0.15 5.93
N ALA A 57 15.60 0.13 4.63
CA ALA A 57 16.81 0.73 4.09
C ALA A 57 16.88 2.24 4.35
N CYS A 58 15.83 2.99 3.97
CA CYS A 58 15.81 4.45 4.11
C CYS A 58 15.08 4.94 5.36
N ARG A 59 14.43 4.04 6.12
CA ARG A 59 13.63 4.34 7.32
C ARG A 59 12.49 5.33 7.09
N LYS A 60 12.09 5.54 5.83
CA LYS A 60 10.95 6.39 5.47
C LYS A 60 9.67 5.57 5.44
N GLN A 61 8.60 6.23 5.84
CA GLN A 61 7.25 5.68 5.83
C GLN A 61 6.61 5.97 4.48
N PHE A 62 5.91 5.00 3.92
CA PHE A 62 5.15 5.13 2.69
C PHE A 62 3.85 4.34 2.81
N THR A 63 2.85 4.75 2.03
CA THR A 63 1.56 4.09 1.92
C THR A 63 1.08 4.26 0.49
N ILE A 64 0.14 3.42 0.05
CA ILE A 64 -0.57 3.66 -1.20
C ILE A 64 -1.67 4.68 -0.89
N THR A 65 -1.58 5.82 -1.56
CA THR A 65 -2.62 6.86 -1.53
C THR A 65 -3.56 6.62 -2.70
N VAL A 66 -4.86 6.61 -2.42
CA VAL A 66 -5.97 6.46 -3.37
C VAL A 66 -6.84 7.70 -3.37
#